data_AF-A0A9W8YGK6-F1
#
_entry.id   AF-A0A9W8YGK6-F1
#
_cell.length_a   1.000
_cell.length_b   1.000
_cell.length_c   1.000
_cell.angle_alpha   90.00
_cell.angle_beta   90.00
_cell.angle_gamma   90.00
#
_symmetry.space_group_name_H-M   'P 1'
#
loop_
_entity.id
_entity.type
_entity.pdbx_description
1 polymer ?
#
loop_
_entity_poly.entity_id
_entity_poly.type
_entity_poly.pdbx_seq_one_letter_code
_entity_poly.pdbx_strand_id
1 'polypeptide(L)'
;MSRPATSIASLPTELLFNVAAHLTHLDRNQDLSNLARVSRQWRPIAQEQLLKHPRFSLTHIAEYMWELGLRPHLAPHIESLEIWSKSEGRVRRDARGTSIKEYVPTPAPLRMTLRQSEMMDKCAAFIKHFARTRRESRWWRDALLEDVVPALFGVLLCILPNLRALRLGKAWLKDFPIFSYLLARDSSTVQFVVPSAWKGDCFAGALTHLLPRLEVLDVPADMVAMYFHSRTTAIFDFRDFGNLKELGITFKALSGFGITRHVSLNPRNMFPKSLEVLKISEASENSTLFLGNLCQVKKEGHFPALRRVEVYHAYGIAWTRNAAQAITYPDPVDDVRLLFRDAKLELYLYFPPCILRTWEVGGTPWMLKTESKALKRAERVCFKHVTNFYDVEHRFPRLEAEWDVDGDAVMA
;
A
#
# COMPACT_ATOMS: atom_id res chain seq x y z
N MET A 1 45.71 31.73 16.72
CA MET A 1 45.18 31.27 15.42
C MET A 1 43.88 30.52 15.68
N SER A 2 42.71 31.09 15.33
CA SER A 2 41.43 30.38 15.43
C SER A 2 41.34 29.37 14.28
N ARG A 3 40.96 28.13 14.58
CA ARG A 3 40.60 27.16 13.53
C ARG A 3 39.41 27.73 12.75
N PRO A 4 39.44 27.74 11.41
CA PRO A 4 38.28 28.14 10.63
C PRO A 4 37.10 27.24 11.00
N ALA A 5 35.94 27.83 11.26
CA ALA A 5 34.74 27.08 11.56
C ALA A 5 34.37 26.22 10.34
N THR A 6 34.43 24.90 10.49
CA THR A 6 33.95 23.95 9.48
C THR A 6 32.45 24.16 9.29
N SER A 7 32.08 24.56 8.08
CA SER A 7 30.68 24.70 7.67
C SER A 7 30.22 23.42 6.99
N ILE A 8 28.91 23.16 7.00
CA ILE A 8 28.33 22.05 6.23
C ILE A 8 28.65 22.17 4.72
N ALA A 9 28.89 23.38 4.22
CA ALA A 9 29.27 23.65 2.84
C ALA A 9 30.71 23.21 2.50
N SER A 10 31.56 22.95 3.51
CA SER A 10 32.92 22.44 3.28
C SER A 10 33.00 20.91 3.33
N LEU A 11 31.88 20.21 3.49
CA LEU A 11 31.89 18.74 3.50
C LEU A 11 32.06 18.18 2.07
N PRO A 12 32.78 17.06 1.92
CA PRO A 12 32.82 16.28 0.68
C PRO A 12 31.43 15.83 0.23
N THR A 13 31.23 15.71 -1.08
CA THR A 13 29.96 15.33 -1.70
C THR A 13 29.42 14.01 -1.17
N GLU A 14 30.29 13.05 -0.87
CA GLU A 14 29.97 11.74 -0.31
C GLU A 14 29.31 11.87 1.08
N LEU A 15 29.82 12.75 1.93
CA LEU A 15 29.23 13.01 3.25
C LEU A 15 27.87 13.70 3.12
N LEU A 16 27.71 14.59 2.15
CA LEU A 16 26.43 15.24 1.90
C LEU A 16 25.39 14.22 1.39
N PHE A 17 25.78 13.30 0.52
CA PHE A 17 24.93 12.17 0.11
C PHE A 17 24.51 11.31 1.31
N ASN A 18 25.46 10.99 2.20
CA ASN A 18 25.15 10.24 3.41
C ASN A 18 24.14 10.98 4.28
N VAL A 19 24.32 12.28 4.52
CA VAL A 19 23.36 13.08 5.30
C VAL A 19 21.97 13.07 4.65
N ALA A 20 21.87 13.26 3.34
CA ALA A 20 20.59 13.22 2.65
C ALA A 20 19.92 11.83 2.71
N ALA A 21 20.71 10.76 2.64
CA ALA A 21 20.22 9.38 2.73
C ALA A 21 19.64 9.03 4.12
N HIS A 22 20.03 9.75 5.18
CA HIS A 22 19.43 9.57 6.51
C HIS A 22 18.03 10.19 6.64
N LEU A 23 17.56 10.96 5.65
CA LEU A 23 16.21 11.50 5.60
C LEU A 23 15.23 10.43 5.08
N THR A 24 14.92 9.45 5.92
CA THR A 24 14.03 8.31 5.59
C THR A 24 12.60 8.47 6.08
N HIS A 25 12.33 9.53 6.82
CA HIS A 25 11.07 9.81 7.51
C HIS A 25 9.95 10.23 6.51
N LEU A 26 8.71 10.39 6.99
CA LEU A 26 7.52 10.67 6.19
C LEU A 26 7.56 12.03 5.48
N ASP A 27 8.20 13.02 6.08
CA ASP A 27 8.34 14.37 5.51
C ASP A 27 9.64 14.52 4.67
N ARG A 28 10.35 13.41 4.39
CA ARG A 28 11.64 13.41 3.68
C ARG A 28 11.68 14.21 2.39
N ASN A 29 10.61 14.17 1.59
CA ASN A 29 10.58 14.93 0.33
C ASN A 29 10.62 16.44 0.57
N GLN A 30 9.92 16.91 1.60
CA GLN A 30 9.90 18.31 1.98
C GLN A 30 11.26 18.73 2.52
N ASP A 31 11.87 17.91 3.36
CA ASP A 31 13.20 18.17 3.91
C ASP A 31 14.29 18.18 2.84
N LEU A 32 14.28 17.22 1.92
CA LEU A 32 15.17 17.20 0.75
C LEU A 32 14.93 18.43 -0.15
N SER A 33 13.67 18.83 -0.36
CA SER A 33 13.35 20.05 -1.11
C SER A 33 13.88 21.32 -0.42
N ASN A 34 13.75 21.40 0.90
CA ASN A 34 14.27 22.49 1.70
C ASN A 34 15.80 22.55 1.62
N LEU A 35 16.49 21.40 1.73
CA LEU A 35 17.95 21.32 1.54
C LEU A 35 18.38 21.81 0.15
N ALA A 36 17.68 21.39 -0.91
CA ALA A 36 17.95 21.82 -2.28
C ALA A 36 17.76 23.33 -2.52
N ARG A 37 16.98 24.01 -1.67
CA ARG A 37 16.74 25.46 -1.70
C ARG A 37 17.83 26.24 -0.95
N VAL A 38 18.32 25.70 0.17
CA VAL A 38 19.29 26.39 1.04
C VAL A 38 20.66 26.53 0.38
N SER A 39 21.12 25.55 -0.41
CA SER A 39 22.40 25.65 -1.11
C SER A 39 22.40 24.94 -2.46
N ARG A 40 23.12 25.54 -3.42
CA ARG A 40 23.26 25.01 -4.79
C ARG A 40 23.96 23.64 -4.81
N GLN A 41 24.86 23.39 -3.85
CA GLN A 41 25.58 22.12 -3.73
C GLN A 41 24.63 20.96 -3.37
N TRP A 42 23.62 21.22 -2.52
CA TRP A 42 22.66 20.21 -2.10
C TRP A 42 21.63 19.84 -3.16
N ARG A 43 21.40 20.72 -4.15
CA ARG A 43 20.40 20.50 -5.18
C ARG A 43 20.56 19.18 -5.95
N PRO A 44 21.71 18.88 -6.56
CA PRO A 44 21.88 17.60 -7.28
C PRO A 44 21.75 16.39 -6.35
N ILE A 45 22.27 16.49 -5.12
CA ILE A 45 22.19 15.42 -4.11
C ILE A 45 20.75 15.12 -3.73
N ALA A 46 19.98 16.16 -3.40
CA ALA A 46 18.58 16.02 -3.03
C ALA A 46 17.73 15.49 -4.19
N GLN A 47 17.97 15.96 -5.42
CA GLN A 47 17.28 15.44 -6.61
C GLN A 47 17.57 13.96 -6.83
N GLU A 48 18.82 13.54 -6.70
CA GLU A 48 19.20 12.14 -6.83
C GLU A 48 18.55 11.28 -5.74
N GLN A 49 18.53 11.74 -4.48
CA GLN A 49 17.89 11.03 -3.38
C GLN A 49 16.37 10.91 -3.56
N LEU A 50 15.71 11.96 -4.04
CA LEU A 50 14.28 11.94 -4.38
C LEU A 50 13.95 10.93 -5.50
N LEU A 51 14.88 10.71 -6.43
CA LEU A 51 14.75 9.72 -7.50
C LEU A 51 15.07 8.30 -7.04
N LYS A 52 16.01 8.10 -6.11
CA LYS A 52 16.38 6.78 -5.57
C LYS A 52 15.34 6.22 -4.59
N HIS A 53 14.71 7.09 -3.80
CA HIS A 53 13.71 6.72 -2.80
C HIS A 53 12.35 7.38 -3.08
N PRO A 54 11.76 7.10 -4.25
CA PRO A 54 10.61 7.83 -4.75
C PRO A 54 9.40 7.73 -3.83
N ARG A 55 8.86 8.91 -3.52
CA ARG A 55 7.57 9.09 -2.86
C ARG A 55 6.78 10.12 -3.65
N PHE A 56 5.71 9.74 -4.33
CA PHE A 56 4.94 10.74 -5.09
C PHE A 56 3.45 10.39 -5.24
N SER A 57 2.65 11.42 -5.53
CA SER A 57 1.26 11.26 -5.97
C SER A 57 1.27 10.65 -7.34
N LEU A 58 0.50 9.58 -7.56
CA LEU A 58 0.45 8.88 -8.85
C LEU A 58 0.15 9.80 -10.04
N THR A 59 -0.56 10.90 -9.81
CA THR A 59 -0.81 11.96 -10.82
C THR A 59 0.47 12.60 -11.38
N HIS A 60 1.60 12.49 -10.68
CA HIS A 60 2.92 13.00 -11.08
C HIS A 60 3.84 11.93 -11.66
N ILE A 61 3.30 10.76 -12.02
CA ILE A 61 4.11 9.66 -12.56
C ILE A 61 4.83 10.04 -13.85
N ALA A 62 4.23 10.89 -14.70
CA ALA A 62 4.84 11.33 -15.94
C ALA A 62 6.08 12.19 -15.69
N GLU A 63 6.01 13.15 -14.77
CA GLU A 63 7.15 13.98 -14.37
C GLU A 63 8.27 13.14 -13.75
N TYR A 64 7.91 12.18 -12.89
CA TYR A 64 8.87 11.28 -12.29
C TYR A 64 9.60 10.42 -13.34
N MET A 65 8.85 9.79 -14.25
CA MET A 65 9.41 8.98 -15.32
C MET A 65 10.27 9.81 -16.29
N TRP A 66 9.88 11.05 -16.57
CA TRP A 66 10.71 11.96 -17.35
C TRP A 66 12.06 12.23 -16.69
N GLU A 67 12.06 12.61 -15.40
CA GLU A 67 13.28 12.90 -14.65
C GLU A 67 14.18 11.67 -14.48
N LEU A 68 13.58 10.49 -14.34
CA LEU A 68 14.31 9.21 -14.31
C LEU A 68 14.88 8.87 -15.69
N GLY A 69 14.14 9.15 -16.77
CA GLY A 69 14.60 8.97 -18.15
C GLY A 69 15.80 9.84 -18.52
N LEU A 70 15.96 11.00 -17.88
CA LEU A 70 17.16 11.85 -17.99
C LEU A 70 18.37 11.27 -17.22
N ARG A 71 18.15 10.36 -16.27
CA ARG A 71 19.17 9.78 -15.38
C ARG A 71 19.01 8.25 -15.28
N PRO A 72 19.13 7.51 -16.40
CA PRO A 72 18.80 6.08 -16.42
C PRO A 72 19.69 5.22 -15.51
N HIS A 73 20.92 5.68 -15.20
CA HIS A 73 21.83 5.01 -14.26
C HIS A 73 21.27 4.94 -12.83
N LEU A 74 20.26 5.73 -12.47
CA LEU A 74 19.61 5.68 -11.17
C LEU A 74 18.59 4.55 -11.06
N ALA A 75 18.01 4.08 -12.17
CA ALA A 75 16.94 3.08 -12.15
C ALA A 75 17.31 1.78 -11.43
N PRO A 76 18.53 1.23 -11.57
CA PRO A 76 18.97 0.06 -10.80
C PRO A 76 19.12 0.29 -9.30
N HIS A 77 19.17 1.54 -8.83
CA HIS A 77 19.30 1.86 -7.40
C HIS A 77 17.96 2.03 -6.70
N ILE A 78 16.84 1.94 -7.42
CA ILE A 78 15.50 2.09 -6.87
C ILE A 78 14.99 0.72 -6.43
N GLU A 79 15.07 0.48 -5.13
CA GLU A 79 14.63 -0.78 -4.51
C GLU A 79 13.22 -0.68 -3.91
N SER A 80 12.74 0.53 -3.67
CA SER A 80 11.43 0.78 -3.08
C SER A 80 10.68 1.92 -3.78
N LEU A 81 9.38 1.74 -3.95
CA LEU A 81 8.47 2.72 -4.53
C LEU A 81 7.29 2.94 -3.59
N GLU A 82 7.11 4.18 -3.12
CA GLU A 82 5.97 4.59 -2.31
C GLU A 82 5.09 5.54 -3.13
N ILE A 83 3.89 5.09 -3.48
CA ILE A 83 2.94 5.86 -4.27
C ILE A 83 1.66 6.07 -3.49
N TRP A 84 1.11 7.27 -3.58
CA TRP A 84 -0.23 7.56 -3.08
C TRP A 84 -1.14 8.07 -4.19
N SER A 85 -2.43 7.86 -4.03
CA SER A 85 -3.46 8.42 -4.90
C SER A 85 -4.77 8.52 -4.12
N LYS A 86 -5.63 9.47 -4.48
CA LYS A 86 -6.89 9.71 -3.78
C LYS A 86 -8.06 9.43 -4.70
N SER A 87 -9.10 8.80 -4.17
CA SER A 87 -10.41 8.71 -4.84
C SER A 87 -11.19 10.03 -4.78
N GLU A 88 -10.83 10.93 -3.85
CA GLU A 88 -11.45 12.24 -3.66
C GLU A 88 -11.42 13.06 -4.96
N GLY A 89 -12.58 13.62 -5.34
CA GLY A 89 -12.75 14.34 -6.60
C GLY A 89 -12.79 13.48 -7.88
N ARG A 90 -12.50 12.17 -7.78
CA ARG A 90 -12.49 11.23 -8.92
C ARG A 90 -13.66 10.25 -8.93
N VAL A 91 -14.34 10.08 -7.80
CA VAL A 91 -15.53 9.24 -7.69
C VAL A 91 -16.78 10.10 -7.85
N ARG A 92 -17.53 9.86 -8.93
CA ARG A 92 -18.87 10.44 -9.11
C ARG A 92 -19.82 9.86 -8.07
N ARG A 93 -20.76 10.66 -7.57
CA ARG A 93 -21.81 10.23 -6.64
C ARG A 93 -23.18 10.53 -7.25
N ASP A 94 -24.13 9.64 -7.01
CA ASP A 94 -25.53 9.86 -7.41
C ASP A 94 -26.24 10.85 -6.47
N ALA A 95 -27.51 11.15 -6.75
CA ALA A 95 -28.32 12.07 -5.94
C ALA A 95 -28.49 11.62 -4.47
N ARG A 96 -28.17 10.36 -4.14
CA ARG A 96 -28.21 9.81 -2.78
C ARG A 96 -26.83 9.82 -2.10
N GLY A 97 -25.81 10.38 -2.76
CA GLY A 97 -24.43 10.37 -2.29
C GLY A 97 -23.72 9.02 -2.45
N THR A 98 -24.34 8.05 -3.11
CA THR A 98 -23.75 6.72 -3.36
C THR A 98 -22.75 6.83 -4.51
N SER A 99 -21.59 6.19 -4.38
CA SER A 99 -20.59 6.18 -5.46
C SER A 99 -21.16 5.53 -6.72
N ILE A 100 -21.10 6.23 -7.85
CA ILE A 100 -21.43 5.69 -9.16
C ILE A 100 -20.31 4.73 -9.58
N LYS A 101 -20.68 3.63 -10.22
CA LYS A 101 -19.76 2.56 -10.65
C LYS A 101 -18.96 2.91 -11.90
N GLU A 102 -18.47 4.14 -11.99
CA GLU A 102 -17.72 4.63 -13.13
C GLU A 102 -16.28 4.90 -12.71
N TYR A 103 -15.34 4.56 -13.58
CA TYR A 103 -13.96 5.00 -13.47
C TYR A 103 -13.72 5.97 -14.61
N VAL A 104 -13.23 7.16 -14.29
CA VAL A 104 -12.92 8.19 -15.29
C VAL A 104 -11.44 8.06 -15.66
N PRO A 105 -11.12 7.71 -16.92
CA PRO A 105 -9.75 7.67 -17.40
C PRO A 105 -9.03 9.00 -17.24
N THR A 106 -7.73 8.95 -16.96
CA THR A 106 -6.88 10.15 -16.93
C THR A 106 -6.18 10.27 -18.29
N PRO A 107 -6.55 11.26 -19.14
CA PRO A 107 -5.90 11.39 -20.44
C PRO A 107 -4.45 11.83 -20.28
N ALA A 108 -3.63 11.49 -21.28
CA ALA A 108 -2.26 11.97 -21.37
C ALA A 108 -2.18 13.51 -21.34
N PRO A 109 -1.35 14.12 -20.48
CA PRO A 109 -1.15 15.57 -20.49
C PRO A 109 -0.64 16.04 -21.86
N LEU A 110 -1.13 17.18 -22.35
CA LEU A 110 -0.68 17.77 -23.63
C LEU A 110 0.84 17.94 -23.70
N ARG A 111 1.49 18.26 -22.57
CA ARG A 111 2.95 18.31 -22.47
C ARG A 111 3.59 16.99 -22.88
N MET A 112 3.02 15.87 -22.46
CA MET A 112 3.57 14.55 -22.73
C MET A 112 3.40 14.18 -24.20
N THR A 113 2.23 14.47 -24.78
CA THR A 113 1.93 14.14 -26.19
C THR A 113 2.62 15.08 -27.20
N LEU A 114 2.78 16.37 -26.88
CA LEU A 114 3.33 17.37 -27.81
C LEU A 114 4.82 17.66 -27.60
N ARG A 115 5.30 17.70 -26.34
CA ARG A 115 6.66 18.16 -26.00
C ARG A 115 7.60 17.03 -25.58
N GLN A 116 7.07 15.85 -25.25
CA GLN A 116 7.84 14.72 -24.75
C GLN A 116 7.55 13.46 -25.58
N SER A 117 7.45 13.60 -26.91
CA SER A 117 7.27 12.47 -27.83
C SER A 117 8.34 11.39 -27.63
N GLU A 118 9.58 11.78 -27.35
CA GLU A 118 10.68 10.85 -27.05
C GLU A 118 10.38 9.95 -25.84
N MET A 119 9.74 10.48 -24.79
CA MET A 119 9.32 9.69 -23.63
C MET A 119 8.24 8.68 -24.01
N MET A 120 7.26 9.10 -24.82
CA MET A 120 6.21 8.21 -25.31
C MET A 120 6.78 7.09 -26.18
N ASP A 121 7.75 7.39 -27.03
CA ASP A 121 8.43 6.40 -27.87
C ASP A 121 9.19 5.38 -27.01
N LYS A 122 9.90 5.85 -25.97
CA LYS A 122 10.57 4.98 -24.99
C LYS A 122 9.56 4.10 -24.25
N CYS A 123 8.44 4.66 -23.80
CA CYS A 123 7.38 3.89 -23.14
C CYS A 123 6.81 2.83 -24.10
N ALA A 124 6.52 3.19 -25.35
CA ALA A 124 6.02 2.27 -26.36
C ALA A 124 7.04 1.15 -26.70
N ALA A 125 8.34 1.42 -26.60
CA ALA A 125 9.40 0.43 -26.75
C ALA A 125 9.42 -0.56 -25.57
N PHE A 126 9.33 -0.07 -24.33
CA PHE A 126 9.21 -0.93 -23.15
C PHE A 126 7.95 -1.80 -23.21
N ILE A 127 6.81 -1.23 -23.55
CA ILE A 127 5.55 -1.98 -23.73
C ILE A 127 5.71 -3.09 -24.76
N LYS A 128 6.35 -2.80 -25.90
CA LYS A 128 6.59 -3.81 -26.94
C LYS A 128 7.51 -4.94 -26.47
N HIS A 129 8.52 -4.61 -25.65
CA HIS A 129 9.47 -5.59 -25.14
C HIS A 129 8.83 -6.51 -24.08
N PHE A 130 8.03 -5.93 -23.17
CA PHE A 130 7.49 -6.65 -22.03
C PHE A 130 6.12 -7.29 -22.26
N ALA A 131 5.33 -6.81 -23.22
CA ALA A 131 4.04 -7.43 -23.54
C ALA A 131 4.24 -8.87 -24.07
N ARG A 132 3.43 -9.81 -23.57
CA ARG A 132 3.49 -11.23 -23.96
C ARG A 132 2.92 -11.49 -25.34
N THR A 133 1.99 -10.63 -25.79
CA THR A 133 1.31 -10.78 -27.08
C THR A 133 1.23 -9.45 -27.83
N ARG A 134 1.10 -9.53 -29.16
CA ARG A 134 0.86 -8.34 -30.00
C ARG A 134 -0.44 -7.61 -29.61
N ARG A 135 -1.45 -8.34 -29.13
CA ARG A 135 -2.73 -7.80 -28.65
C ARG A 135 -2.53 -7.00 -27.36
N GLU A 136 -1.84 -7.56 -26.36
CA GLU A 136 -1.48 -6.88 -25.12
C GLU A 136 -0.67 -5.61 -25.40
N SER A 137 0.35 -5.71 -26.27
CA SER A 137 1.17 -4.55 -26.66
C SER A 137 0.33 -3.43 -27.28
N ARG A 138 -0.65 -3.77 -28.12
CA ARG A 138 -1.57 -2.77 -28.71
C ARG A 138 -2.43 -2.13 -27.63
N TRP A 139 -3.12 -2.93 -26.81
CA TRP A 139 -3.99 -2.42 -25.76
C TRP A 139 -3.28 -1.54 -24.75
N TRP A 140 -2.06 -1.92 -24.34
CA TRP A 140 -1.29 -1.12 -23.40
C TRP A 140 -0.82 0.20 -24.04
N ARG A 141 -0.50 0.20 -25.34
CA ARG A 141 -0.20 1.44 -26.08
C ARG A 141 -1.42 2.34 -26.23
N ASP A 142 -2.59 1.77 -26.52
CA ASP A 142 -3.85 2.53 -26.60
C ASP A 142 -4.15 3.16 -25.23
N ALA A 143 -3.92 2.42 -24.14
CA ALA A 143 -4.05 2.92 -22.77
C ALA A 143 -3.10 4.08 -22.46
N LEU A 144 -1.90 4.18 -23.05
CA LEU A 144 -1.04 5.36 -22.86
C LEU A 144 -1.70 6.66 -23.33
N LEU A 145 -2.66 6.59 -24.26
CA LEU A 145 -3.39 7.74 -24.78
C LEU A 145 -4.71 7.95 -24.01
N GLU A 146 -5.44 6.87 -23.75
CA GLU A 146 -6.78 6.91 -23.15
C GLU A 146 -6.76 7.04 -21.62
N ASP A 147 -5.86 6.32 -20.96
CA ASP A 147 -5.71 6.28 -19.50
C ASP A 147 -4.24 6.17 -19.09
N VAL A 148 -3.55 7.31 -19.20
CA VAL A 148 -2.10 7.40 -19.14
C VAL A 148 -1.52 6.89 -17.82
N VAL A 149 -2.24 7.09 -16.72
CA VAL A 149 -1.71 6.87 -15.37
C VAL A 149 -1.46 5.38 -15.10
N PRO A 150 -2.45 4.48 -15.25
CA PRO A 150 -2.23 3.03 -15.18
C PRO A 150 -1.20 2.52 -16.19
N ALA A 151 -1.21 3.06 -17.41
CA ALA A 151 -0.29 2.64 -18.46
C ALA A 151 1.17 2.97 -18.12
N LEU A 152 1.44 4.19 -17.65
CA LEU A 152 2.76 4.62 -17.16
C LEU A 152 3.18 3.85 -15.91
N PHE A 153 2.24 3.51 -15.02
CA PHE A 153 2.56 2.69 -13.85
C PHE A 153 3.10 1.31 -14.25
N GLY A 154 2.48 0.65 -15.22
CA GLY A 154 3.02 -0.59 -15.77
C GLY A 154 4.44 -0.41 -16.33
N VAL A 155 4.69 0.68 -17.06
CA VAL A 155 6.01 0.93 -17.66
C VAL A 155 7.04 1.21 -16.57
N LEU A 156 6.64 1.94 -15.52
CA LEU A 156 7.48 2.20 -14.36
C LEU A 156 7.93 0.88 -13.71
N LEU A 157 7.04 -0.10 -13.54
CA LEU A 157 7.43 -1.40 -12.98
C LEU A 157 8.42 -2.17 -13.87
N CYS A 158 8.38 -1.97 -15.19
CA CYS A 158 9.32 -2.56 -16.14
C CYS A 158 10.70 -1.91 -16.10
N ILE A 159 10.80 -0.60 -15.88
CA ILE A 159 12.09 0.12 -15.88
C ILE A 159 12.86 0.03 -14.57
N LEU A 160 12.27 -0.51 -13.51
CA LEU A 160 12.89 -0.65 -12.18
C LEU A 160 13.35 -2.10 -11.95
N PRO A 161 14.58 -2.47 -12.35
CA PRO A 161 15.04 -3.86 -12.35
C PRO A 161 15.26 -4.43 -10.94
N ASN A 162 15.48 -3.58 -9.94
CA ASN A 162 15.77 -3.99 -8.56
C ASN A 162 14.65 -3.64 -7.58
N LEU A 163 13.44 -3.33 -8.08
CA LEU A 163 12.29 -3.04 -7.23
C LEU A 163 11.91 -4.27 -6.39
N ARG A 164 12.02 -4.13 -5.06
CA ARG A 164 11.70 -5.15 -4.06
C ARG A 164 10.53 -4.75 -3.18
N ALA A 165 10.26 -3.45 -3.02
CA ALA A 165 9.21 -2.95 -2.15
C ALA A 165 8.25 -2.01 -2.88
N LEU A 166 6.96 -2.36 -2.90
CA LEU A 166 5.90 -1.56 -3.50
C LEU A 166 4.88 -1.17 -2.42
N ARG A 167 4.91 0.10 -2.01
CA ARG A 167 4.09 0.62 -0.91
C ARG A 167 2.96 1.49 -1.44
N LEU A 168 1.75 0.93 -1.51
CA LEU A 168 0.57 1.60 -2.07
C LEU A 168 -0.54 1.85 -1.04
N GLY A 169 -0.27 1.67 0.26
CA GLY A 169 -1.28 1.75 1.32
C GLY A 169 -2.07 3.07 1.38
N LYS A 170 -1.53 4.16 0.82
CA LYS A 170 -2.17 5.50 0.70
C LYS A 170 -2.92 5.71 -0.62
N ALA A 171 -3.14 4.66 -1.38
CA ALA A 171 -3.58 4.78 -2.75
C ALA A 171 -4.99 4.25 -2.95
N TRP A 172 -5.63 4.71 -4.02
CA TRP A 172 -6.91 4.23 -4.50
C TRP A 172 -6.72 3.02 -5.39
N LEU A 173 -7.32 1.89 -5.00
CA LEU A 173 -7.10 0.60 -5.63
C LEU A 173 -7.32 0.65 -7.15
N LYS A 174 -8.33 1.38 -7.64
CA LYS A 174 -8.67 1.43 -9.08
C LYS A 174 -7.55 1.95 -9.97
N ASP A 175 -6.61 2.72 -9.42
CA ASP A 175 -5.47 3.26 -10.18
C ASP A 175 -4.40 2.22 -10.52
N PHE A 176 -4.45 1.03 -9.90
CA PHE A 176 -3.39 0.04 -9.96
C PHE A 176 -3.89 -1.23 -10.66
N PRO A 177 -3.85 -1.28 -12.01
CA PRO A 177 -4.35 -2.42 -12.77
C PRO A 177 -3.59 -3.71 -12.50
N ILE A 178 -2.41 -3.66 -11.89
CA ILE A 178 -1.68 -4.86 -11.45
C ILE A 178 -2.49 -5.77 -10.53
N PHE A 179 -3.44 -5.21 -9.78
CA PHE A 179 -4.31 -5.97 -8.89
C PHE A 179 -5.39 -6.73 -9.63
N SER A 180 -5.63 -6.47 -10.93
CA SER A 180 -6.53 -7.29 -11.75
C SER A 180 -6.02 -8.72 -11.91
N TYR A 181 -4.69 -8.88 -12.01
CA TYR A 181 -4.04 -10.19 -12.10
C TYR A 181 -4.04 -10.94 -10.77
N LEU A 182 -4.06 -10.19 -9.66
CA LEU A 182 -4.15 -10.76 -8.32
C LEU A 182 -5.57 -11.15 -7.95
N LEU A 183 -6.58 -10.88 -8.77
CA LEU A 183 -7.94 -11.33 -8.47
C LEU A 183 -7.98 -12.86 -8.43
N ALA A 184 -8.53 -13.43 -7.35
CA ALA A 184 -8.55 -14.87 -7.15
C ALA A 184 -9.23 -15.57 -8.35
N ARG A 185 -8.61 -16.60 -8.94
CA ARG A 185 -9.05 -17.21 -10.23
C ARG A 185 -10.50 -17.73 -10.23
N ASP A 186 -11.00 -18.13 -9.07
CA ASP A 186 -12.39 -18.57 -8.87
C ASP A 186 -13.40 -17.42 -9.02
N SER A 187 -12.91 -16.18 -9.15
CA SER A 187 -13.70 -14.99 -9.40
C SER A 187 -14.17 -14.86 -10.84
N SER A 188 -13.89 -15.82 -11.73
CA SER A 188 -14.40 -15.83 -13.11
C SER A 188 -15.94 -15.84 -13.20
N THR A 189 -16.63 -16.20 -12.12
CA THR A 189 -18.09 -16.09 -11.97
C THR A 189 -18.56 -14.73 -11.44
N VAL A 190 -17.63 -13.83 -11.13
CA VAL A 190 -17.92 -12.59 -10.42
C VAL A 190 -17.93 -11.41 -11.38
N GLN A 191 -19.11 -10.81 -11.57
CA GLN A 191 -19.28 -9.53 -12.27
C GLN A 191 -18.70 -8.38 -11.42
N PHE A 192 -17.38 -8.22 -11.41
CA PHE A 192 -16.78 -7.01 -10.86
C PHE A 192 -16.99 -5.84 -11.82
N VAL A 193 -17.38 -4.68 -11.30
CA VAL A 193 -17.23 -3.43 -12.05
C VAL A 193 -15.81 -2.93 -11.83
N VAL A 194 -14.88 -3.56 -12.54
CA VAL A 194 -13.49 -3.09 -12.63
C VAL A 194 -13.39 -1.96 -13.67
N PRO A 195 -12.44 -1.02 -13.53
CA PRO A 195 -12.09 -0.11 -14.60
C PRO A 195 -11.93 -0.84 -15.93
N SER A 196 -12.31 -0.23 -17.05
CA SER A 196 -12.07 -0.81 -18.38
C SER A 196 -10.59 -1.15 -18.58
N ALA A 197 -9.69 -0.36 -18.01
CA ALA A 197 -8.24 -0.58 -18.03
C ALA A 197 -7.78 -1.87 -17.31
N TRP A 198 -8.61 -2.45 -16.44
CA TRP A 198 -8.35 -3.75 -15.80
C TRP A 198 -8.81 -4.91 -16.67
N LYS A 199 -9.58 -4.65 -17.74
CA LYS A 199 -10.06 -5.69 -18.64
C LYS A 199 -8.92 -6.09 -19.58
N GLY A 200 -8.69 -7.39 -19.66
CA GLY A 200 -7.60 -7.94 -20.43
C GLY A 200 -6.29 -7.99 -19.63
N ASP A 201 -5.47 -8.98 -19.94
CA ASP A 201 -4.19 -9.24 -19.29
C ASP A 201 -3.11 -8.21 -19.69
N CYS A 202 -3.48 -6.92 -19.73
CA CYS A 202 -2.72 -5.81 -20.32
C CYS A 202 -1.34 -5.61 -19.69
N PHE A 203 -1.16 -6.06 -18.45
CA PHE A 203 0.06 -5.93 -17.65
C PHE A 203 0.66 -7.28 -17.24
N ALA A 204 0.17 -8.40 -17.79
CA ALA A 204 0.65 -9.71 -17.39
C ALA A 204 2.15 -9.86 -17.67
N GLY A 205 2.65 -9.29 -18.76
CA GLY A 205 4.08 -9.27 -19.06
C GLY A 205 4.92 -8.47 -18.06
N ALA A 206 4.44 -7.31 -17.60
CA ALA A 206 5.14 -6.57 -16.54
C ALA A 206 5.19 -7.36 -15.23
N LEU A 207 4.08 -8.03 -14.90
CA LEU A 207 3.95 -8.79 -13.66
C LEU A 207 4.83 -10.03 -13.61
N THR A 208 5.02 -10.74 -14.72
CA THR A 208 5.93 -11.90 -14.77
C THR A 208 7.34 -11.56 -14.32
N HIS A 209 7.77 -10.30 -14.49
CA HIS A 209 9.04 -9.82 -13.96
C HIS A 209 8.94 -9.34 -12.51
N LEU A 210 7.85 -8.67 -12.10
CA LEU A 210 7.70 -8.14 -10.75
C LEU A 210 7.52 -9.23 -9.68
N LEU A 211 6.63 -10.20 -9.93
CA LEU A 211 6.22 -11.24 -8.97
C LEU A 211 7.38 -12.00 -8.31
N PRO A 212 8.44 -12.45 -9.03
CA PRO A 212 9.54 -13.17 -8.40
C PRO A 212 10.48 -12.27 -7.58
N ARG A 213 10.44 -10.94 -7.72
CA ARG A 213 11.39 -10.03 -7.05
C ARG A 213 10.79 -9.27 -5.87
N LEU A 214 9.47 -9.12 -5.84
CA LEU A 214 8.82 -8.30 -4.83
C LEU A 214 8.86 -8.99 -3.46
N GLU A 215 9.46 -8.32 -2.49
CA GLU A 215 9.59 -8.75 -1.09
C GLU A 215 8.58 -8.05 -0.17
N VAL A 216 8.17 -6.82 -0.51
CA VAL A 216 7.22 -6.04 0.29
C VAL A 216 6.10 -5.50 -0.60
N LEU A 217 4.85 -5.71 -0.18
CA LEU A 217 3.67 -5.16 -0.84
C LEU A 217 2.72 -4.55 0.20
N ASP A 218 2.47 -3.24 0.12
CA ASP A 218 1.31 -2.63 0.77
C ASP A 218 0.20 -2.45 -0.26
N VAL A 219 -0.93 -3.13 -0.08
CA VAL A 219 -2.12 -3.04 -0.94
C VAL A 219 -2.83 -1.70 -0.72
N PRO A 220 -3.34 -1.06 -1.79
CA PRO A 220 -4.18 0.14 -1.70
C PRO A 220 -5.32 -0.01 -0.69
N ALA A 221 -5.37 0.90 0.29
CA ALA A 221 -6.40 0.85 1.32
C ALA A 221 -7.71 1.55 0.92
N ASP A 222 -7.62 2.55 0.04
CA ASP A 222 -8.82 3.18 -0.50
C ASP A 222 -9.44 2.26 -1.56
N MET A 223 -10.54 1.61 -1.16
CA MET A 223 -11.35 0.74 -2.02
C MET A 223 -12.69 1.39 -2.38
N VAL A 224 -12.81 2.72 -2.34
CA VAL A 224 -14.06 3.42 -2.70
C VAL A 224 -14.46 3.08 -4.14
N ALA A 225 -15.76 2.90 -4.37
CA ALA A 225 -16.36 2.50 -5.64
C ALA A 225 -15.91 1.13 -6.18
N MET A 226 -15.20 0.33 -5.37
CA MET A 226 -15.01 -1.09 -5.63
C MET A 226 -16.26 -1.86 -5.19
N TYR A 227 -16.68 -2.82 -6.00
CA TYR A 227 -17.83 -3.67 -5.70
C TYR A 227 -17.40 -5.12 -5.93
N PHE A 228 -17.35 -5.89 -4.84
CA PHE A 228 -17.12 -7.32 -4.89
C PHE A 228 -18.45 -8.02 -4.63
N HIS A 229 -18.72 -9.11 -5.33
CA HIS A 229 -19.94 -9.88 -5.13
C HIS A 229 -19.92 -10.53 -3.75
N SER A 230 -21.09 -10.68 -3.13
CA SER A 230 -21.25 -11.32 -1.81
C SER A 230 -20.79 -12.78 -1.72
N ARG A 231 -20.41 -13.40 -2.85
CA ARG A 231 -19.93 -14.79 -2.93
C ARG A 231 -18.41 -14.88 -3.09
N THR A 232 -17.72 -13.74 -3.20
CA THR A 232 -16.25 -13.71 -3.32
C THR A 232 -15.65 -14.18 -1.99
N THR A 233 -14.97 -15.33 -2.03
CA THR A 233 -14.32 -15.96 -0.87
C THR A 233 -12.91 -15.42 -0.61
N ALA A 234 -12.27 -14.84 -1.62
CA ALA A 234 -11.01 -14.10 -1.51
C ALA A 234 -10.98 -13.09 -2.65
N ILE A 235 -10.64 -11.82 -2.36
CA ILE A 235 -10.48 -10.83 -3.42
C ILE A 235 -9.16 -11.04 -4.13
N PHE A 236 -8.09 -11.21 -3.36
CA PHE A 236 -6.73 -11.30 -3.87
C PHE A 236 -6.07 -12.64 -3.57
N ASP A 237 -5.31 -13.12 -4.55
CA ASP A 237 -4.44 -14.29 -4.51
C ASP A 237 -2.99 -13.84 -4.70
N PHE A 238 -2.21 -13.95 -3.63
CA PHE A 238 -0.80 -13.58 -3.58
C PHE A 238 0.13 -14.80 -3.70
N ARG A 239 -0.39 -16.00 -4.01
CA ARG A 239 0.42 -17.22 -4.05
C ARG A 239 1.46 -17.22 -5.17
N ASP A 240 1.22 -16.47 -6.24
CA ASP A 240 2.14 -16.35 -7.39
C ASP A 240 3.37 -15.48 -7.07
N PHE A 241 3.45 -14.82 -5.90
CA PHE A 241 4.65 -14.12 -5.46
C PHE A 241 5.68 -15.08 -4.87
N GLY A 242 6.85 -15.18 -5.51
CA GLY A 242 7.91 -16.10 -5.08
C GLY A 242 8.58 -15.67 -3.77
N ASN A 243 8.84 -14.37 -3.62
CA ASN A 243 9.70 -13.81 -2.56
C ASN A 243 8.99 -12.82 -1.64
N LEU A 244 7.65 -12.76 -1.63
CA LEU A 244 6.90 -11.80 -0.82
C LEU A 244 6.99 -12.16 0.67
N LYS A 245 7.73 -11.35 1.43
CA LYS A 245 7.99 -11.50 2.87
C LYS A 245 7.07 -10.64 3.72
N GLU A 246 6.75 -9.43 3.28
CA GLU A 246 5.88 -8.50 4.00
C GLU A 246 4.66 -8.14 3.15
N LEU A 247 3.47 -8.34 3.71
CA LEU A 247 2.20 -7.95 3.09
C LEU A 247 1.40 -7.05 4.03
N GLY A 248 1.15 -5.82 3.60
CA GLY A 248 0.20 -4.91 4.21
C GLY A 248 -1.11 -4.90 3.45
N ILE A 249 -2.24 -5.16 4.13
CA ILE A 249 -3.55 -5.27 3.49
C ILE A 249 -4.66 -4.77 4.42
N THR A 250 -5.73 -4.19 3.88
CA THR A 250 -6.92 -3.90 4.68
C THR A 250 -7.73 -5.17 4.92
N PHE A 251 -8.38 -5.30 6.07
CA PHE A 251 -9.25 -6.43 6.31
C PHE A 251 -10.39 -6.49 5.27
N LYS A 252 -10.86 -5.33 4.83
CA LYS A 252 -11.81 -5.19 3.72
C LYS A 252 -11.32 -5.82 2.41
N ALA A 253 -10.03 -5.72 2.09
CA ALA A 253 -9.41 -6.38 0.94
C ALA A 253 -9.23 -7.89 1.14
N LEU A 254 -9.26 -8.40 2.37
CA LEU A 254 -9.26 -9.84 2.66
C LEU A 254 -10.68 -10.43 2.55
N SER A 255 -11.66 -9.82 3.20
CA SER A 255 -13.00 -10.39 3.38
C SER A 255 -14.03 -9.99 2.32
N GLY A 256 -13.77 -8.94 1.55
CA GLY A 256 -14.77 -8.34 0.66
C GLY A 256 -15.88 -7.57 1.39
N PHE A 257 -16.86 -7.10 0.62
CA PHE A 257 -17.98 -6.25 1.09
C PHE A 257 -19.18 -7.06 1.65
N GLY A 258 -18.99 -8.33 1.97
CA GLY A 258 -20.09 -9.22 2.36
C GLY A 258 -20.43 -9.12 3.85
N ILE A 259 -21.45 -8.33 4.19
CA ILE A 259 -22.02 -8.24 5.56
C ILE A 259 -22.73 -9.54 5.97
N THR A 260 -23.06 -10.42 5.02
CA THR A 260 -24.16 -11.39 5.21
C THR A 260 -23.77 -12.86 5.31
N ARG A 261 -22.49 -13.25 5.20
CA ARG A 261 -22.10 -14.65 5.39
C ARG A 261 -20.77 -14.78 6.10
N HIS A 262 -20.78 -15.53 7.20
CA HIS A 262 -19.65 -16.06 7.96
C HIS A 262 -18.79 -17.03 7.14
N VAL A 263 -18.43 -16.66 5.90
CA VAL A 263 -17.56 -17.49 5.07
C VAL A 263 -16.18 -17.40 5.67
N SER A 264 -15.80 -18.47 6.34
CA SER A 264 -14.45 -18.70 6.83
C SER A 264 -13.46 -18.59 5.67
N LEU A 265 -12.75 -17.46 5.58
CA LEU A 265 -11.65 -17.27 4.65
C LEU A 265 -10.58 -18.31 4.96
N ASN A 266 -10.07 -18.99 3.93
CA ASN A 266 -8.96 -19.93 4.07
C ASN A 266 -7.65 -19.26 3.63
N PRO A 267 -6.74 -18.91 4.57
CA PRO A 267 -5.48 -18.25 4.25
C PRO A 267 -4.61 -19.01 3.23
N ARG A 268 -4.71 -20.36 3.18
CA ARG A 268 -3.94 -21.19 2.22
C ARG A 268 -4.18 -20.82 0.77
N ASN A 269 -5.34 -20.25 0.47
CA ASN A 269 -5.75 -19.86 -0.88
C ASN A 269 -5.35 -18.43 -1.23
N MET A 270 -4.73 -17.69 -0.31
CA MET A 270 -4.47 -16.27 -0.44
C MET A 270 -2.99 -15.93 -0.37
N PHE A 271 -2.23 -16.54 0.55
CA PHE A 271 -0.87 -16.10 0.84
C PHE A 271 0.21 -17.07 0.34
N PRO A 272 1.37 -16.55 -0.08
CA PRO A 272 2.52 -17.37 -0.43
C PRO A 272 3.19 -17.95 0.82
N LYS A 273 3.95 -19.02 0.65
CA LYS A 273 4.69 -19.68 1.75
C LYS A 273 5.89 -18.85 2.27
N SER A 274 6.36 -17.89 1.47
CA SER A 274 7.47 -16.98 1.79
C SER A 274 7.08 -15.84 2.72
N LEU A 275 5.79 -15.68 3.03
CA LEU A 275 5.30 -14.60 3.87
C LEU A 275 5.85 -14.72 5.29
N GLU A 276 6.57 -13.70 5.76
CA GLU A 276 7.14 -13.59 7.11
C GLU A 276 6.30 -12.69 8.03
N VAL A 277 5.78 -11.59 7.47
CA VAL A 277 5.04 -10.55 8.22
C VAL A 277 3.74 -10.23 7.50
N LEU A 278 2.61 -10.38 8.19
CA LEU A 278 1.29 -9.95 7.72
C LEU A 278 0.82 -8.74 8.53
N LYS A 279 0.54 -7.62 7.87
CA LYS A 279 -0.01 -6.41 8.48
C LYS A 279 -1.43 -6.19 8.00
N ILE A 280 -2.38 -6.16 8.93
CA ILE A 280 -3.81 -6.02 8.65
C ILE A 280 -4.27 -4.67 9.19
N SER A 281 -4.67 -3.76 8.31
CA SER A 281 -5.30 -2.49 8.70
C SER A 281 -6.82 -2.57 8.64
N GLU A 282 -7.48 -1.67 9.36
CA GLU A 282 -8.94 -1.58 9.39
C GLU A 282 -9.61 -2.89 9.83
N ALA A 283 -8.96 -3.60 10.76
CA ALA A 283 -9.50 -4.82 11.33
C ALA A 283 -10.79 -4.51 12.12
N SER A 284 -11.72 -5.46 12.11
CA SER A 284 -12.97 -5.41 12.88
C SER A 284 -13.12 -6.68 13.72
N GLU A 285 -14.21 -6.81 14.45
CA GLU A 285 -14.64 -8.04 15.12
C GLU A 285 -14.53 -9.28 14.20
N ASN A 286 -14.79 -9.12 12.90
CA ASN A 286 -14.72 -10.21 11.93
C ASN A 286 -13.31 -10.73 11.67
N SER A 287 -12.28 -9.94 11.99
CA SER A 287 -10.89 -10.37 11.81
C SER A 287 -10.49 -11.50 12.75
N THR A 288 -11.11 -11.62 13.92
CA THR A 288 -10.79 -12.65 14.94
C THR A 288 -10.93 -14.08 14.39
N LEU A 289 -12.00 -14.35 13.65
CA LEU A 289 -12.22 -15.65 13.02
C LEU A 289 -11.13 -15.96 11.96
N PHE A 290 -10.80 -14.97 11.13
CA PHE A 290 -9.73 -15.11 10.14
C PHE A 290 -8.37 -15.35 10.81
N LEU A 291 -8.08 -14.65 11.90
CA LEU A 291 -6.86 -14.81 12.68
C LEU A 291 -6.76 -16.22 13.30
N GLY A 292 -7.87 -16.77 13.80
CA GLY A 292 -7.93 -18.16 14.27
C GLY A 292 -7.62 -19.16 13.15
N ASN A 293 -8.22 -18.98 11.97
CA ASN A 293 -7.92 -19.81 10.80
C ASN A 293 -6.45 -19.71 10.37
N LEU A 294 -5.88 -18.50 10.41
CA LEU A 294 -4.46 -18.28 10.10
C LEU A 294 -3.55 -19.04 11.05
N CYS A 295 -3.83 -18.99 12.35
CA CYS A 295 -3.11 -19.73 13.38
C CYS A 295 -3.23 -21.25 13.18
N GLN A 296 -4.42 -21.75 12.86
CA GLN A 296 -4.63 -23.17 12.55
C GLN A 296 -3.78 -23.60 11.34
N VAL A 297 -3.85 -22.84 10.24
CA VAL A 297 -3.10 -23.12 9.01
C VAL A 297 -1.58 -23.04 9.23
N LYS A 298 -1.12 -22.12 10.10
CA LYS A 298 0.29 -22.06 10.53
C LYS A 298 0.71 -23.34 11.26
N LYS A 299 -0.09 -23.82 12.21
CA LYS A 299 0.19 -25.07 12.97
C LYS A 299 0.27 -26.31 12.08
N GLU A 300 -0.46 -26.31 10.97
CA GLU A 300 -0.43 -27.37 9.95
C GLU A 300 0.78 -27.26 9.00
N GLY A 301 1.67 -26.27 9.19
CA GLY A 301 2.92 -26.14 8.44
C GLY A 301 2.80 -25.43 7.08
N HIS A 302 1.65 -24.83 6.76
CA HIS A 302 1.45 -24.17 5.46
C HIS A 302 2.21 -22.85 5.30
N PHE A 303 2.46 -22.14 6.40
CA PHE A 303 3.21 -20.88 6.40
C PHE A 303 4.49 -21.01 7.23
N PRO A 304 5.51 -21.72 6.75
CA PRO A 304 6.71 -21.99 7.54
C PRO A 304 7.45 -20.70 7.92
N ALA A 305 7.51 -19.71 7.02
CA ALA A 305 8.22 -18.45 7.23
C ALA A 305 7.46 -17.42 8.09
N LEU A 306 6.12 -17.54 8.21
CA LEU A 306 5.30 -16.56 8.90
C LEU A 306 5.67 -16.52 10.37
N ARG A 307 6.15 -15.37 10.85
CA ARG A 307 6.64 -15.19 12.21
C ARG A 307 5.88 -14.11 12.98
N ARG A 308 5.28 -13.14 12.28
CA ARG A 308 4.63 -11.99 12.91
C ARG A 308 3.34 -11.59 12.20
N VAL A 309 2.33 -11.25 12.99
CA VAL A 309 1.12 -10.58 12.50
C VAL A 309 0.88 -9.30 13.26
N GLU A 310 0.62 -8.23 12.54
CA GLU A 310 0.26 -6.92 13.10
C GLU A 310 -1.17 -6.58 12.72
N VAL A 311 -2.01 -6.28 13.71
CA VAL A 311 -3.44 -6.01 13.51
C VAL A 311 -3.76 -4.63 14.03
N TYR A 312 -4.18 -3.75 13.12
CA TYR A 312 -4.59 -2.39 13.41
C TYR A 312 -6.10 -2.27 13.21
N HIS A 313 -6.82 -2.21 14.32
CA HIS A 313 -8.28 -2.12 14.31
C HIS A 313 -8.77 -0.76 13.83
N ALA A 314 -9.91 -0.75 13.14
CA ALA A 314 -10.59 0.48 12.75
C ALA A 314 -11.32 1.15 13.91
N TYR A 315 -11.67 0.38 14.95
CA TYR A 315 -12.51 0.80 16.07
C TYR A 315 -11.79 0.58 17.41
N GLY A 316 -12.25 1.29 18.45
CA GLY A 316 -11.74 1.12 19.80
C GLY A 316 -12.11 -0.23 20.41
N ILE A 317 -11.31 -0.68 21.37
CA ILE A 317 -11.39 -2.04 21.96
C ILE A 317 -12.76 -2.39 22.53
N ALA A 318 -13.40 -1.47 23.27
CA ALA A 318 -14.69 -1.75 23.90
C ALA A 318 -15.78 -2.08 22.87
N TRP A 319 -15.80 -1.33 21.76
CA TRP A 319 -16.74 -1.59 20.66
C TRP A 319 -16.44 -2.94 19.99
N THR A 320 -15.16 -3.22 19.70
CA THR A 320 -14.78 -4.47 19.03
C THR A 320 -15.08 -5.70 19.88
N ARG A 321 -14.84 -5.65 21.20
CA ARG A 321 -15.20 -6.73 22.14
C ARG A 321 -16.69 -6.98 22.19
N ASN A 322 -17.49 -5.93 22.36
CA ASN A 322 -18.95 -6.04 22.39
C ASN A 322 -19.51 -6.61 21.07
N ALA A 323 -18.97 -6.15 19.94
CA ALA A 323 -19.37 -6.63 18.62
C ALA A 323 -18.99 -8.11 18.42
N ALA A 324 -17.78 -8.53 18.81
CA ALA A 324 -17.34 -9.92 18.76
C ALA A 324 -18.20 -10.82 19.65
N GLN A 325 -18.50 -10.40 20.89
CA GLN A 325 -19.35 -11.14 21.82
C GLN A 325 -20.78 -11.31 21.26
N ALA A 326 -21.36 -10.26 20.68
CA ALA A 326 -22.71 -10.30 20.10
C ALA A 326 -22.86 -11.33 18.96
N ILE A 327 -21.76 -11.63 18.25
CA ILE A 327 -21.73 -12.64 17.17
C ILE A 327 -21.02 -13.94 17.58
N THR A 328 -20.74 -14.12 18.88
CA THR A 328 -20.08 -15.32 19.43
C THR A 328 -18.72 -15.61 18.79
N TYR A 329 -17.95 -14.57 18.48
CA TYR A 329 -16.58 -14.68 17.99
C TYR A 329 -15.56 -14.65 19.13
N PRO A 330 -14.32 -15.12 18.92
CA PRO A 330 -13.26 -15.03 19.91
C PRO A 330 -13.04 -13.59 20.40
N ASP A 331 -12.69 -13.42 21.68
CA ASP A 331 -12.27 -12.12 22.20
C ASP A 331 -11.08 -11.58 21.37
N PRO A 332 -11.17 -10.35 20.84
CA PRO A 332 -10.18 -9.80 19.93
C PRO A 332 -8.80 -9.58 20.54
N VAL A 333 -8.65 -9.75 21.86
CA VAL A 333 -7.37 -9.65 22.57
C VAL A 333 -7.03 -10.96 23.24
N ASP A 334 -7.85 -11.42 24.18
CA ASP A 334 -7.48 -12.51 25.09
C ASP A 334 -7.43 -13.86 24.36
N ASP A 335 -8.46 -14.19 23.60
CA ASP A 335 -8.51 -15.45 22.82
C ASP A 335 -7.54 -15.39 21.64
N VAL A 336 -7.47 -14.26 20.94
CA VAL A 336 -6.51 -14.07 19.82
C VAL A 336 -5.08 -14.26 20.32
N ARG A 337 -4.69 -13.69 21.46
CA ARG A 337 -3.36 -13.89 22.05
C ARG A 337 -3.07 -15.37 22.30
N LEU A 338 -4.01 -16.10 22.90
CA LEU A 338 -3.84 -17.54 23.15
C LEU A 338 -3.66 -18.33 21.85
N LEU A 339 -4.47 -18.04 20.82
CA LEU A 339 -4.35 -18.66 19.50
C LEU A 339 -2.97 -18.43 18.87
N PHE A 340 -2.42 -17.23 19.02
CA PHE A 340 -1.11 -16.84 18.47
C PHE A 340 0.05 -17.50 19.21
N ARG A 341 0.01 -17.52 20.54
CA ARG A 341 0.97 -18.27 21.37
C ARG A 341 1.00 -19.74 20.96
N ASP A 342 -0.16 -20.37 20.86
CA ASP A 342 -0.27 -21.79 20.52
C ASP A 342 0.23 -22.07 19.08
N ALA A 343 0.18 -21.08 18.18
CA ALA A 343 0.71 -21.14 16.83
C ALA A 343 2.19 -20.70 16.71
N LYS A 344 2.83 -20.28 17.82
CA LYS A 344 4.19 -19.74 17.88
C LYS A 344 4.41 -18.56 16.92
N LEU A 345 3.50 -17.59 16.99
CA LEU A 345 3.53 -16.37 16.20
C LEU A 345 3.62 -15.14 17.11
N GLU A 346 4.48 -14.19 16.76
CA GLU A 346 4.45 -12.85 17.35
C GLU A 346 3.15 -12.14 16.95
N LEU A 347 2.57 -11.41 17.91
CA LEU A 347 1.33 -10.67 17.72
C LEU A 347 1.51 -9.22 18.14
N TYR A 348 1.15 -8.31 17.27
CA TYR A 348 0.97 -6.90 17.61
C TYR A 348 -0.48 -6.49 17.39
N LEU A 349 -1.11 -5.91 18.43
CA LEU A 349 -2.47 -5.39 18.36
C LEU A 349 -2.49 -3.88 18.63
N TYR A 350 -3.27 -3.18 17.81
CA TYR A 350 -3.51 -1.74 17.97
C TYR A 350 -5.00 -1.41 17.87
N PHE A 351 -5.54 -0.80 18.91
CA PHE A 351 -6.91 -0.27 18.94
C PHE A 351 -6.85 1.26 19.09
N PRO A 352 -7.32 2.01 18.09
CA PRO A 352 -7.29 3.47 18.13
C PRO A 352 -8.29 4.04 19.15
N PRO A 353 -8.05 5.27 19.65
CA PRO A 353 -8.95 5.98 20.56
C PRO A 353 -10.19 6.55 19.85
N CYS A 354 -10.28 6.43 18.52
CA CYS A 354 -11.37 6.87 17.66
C CYS A 354 -11.44 5.98 16.42
N ILE A 355 -12.48 6.13 15.59
CA ILE A 355 -12.53 5.41 14.31
C ILE A 355 -11.35 5.86 13.45
N LEU A 356 -10.52 4.92 12.99
CA LEU A 356 -9.33 5.20 12.19
C LEU A 356 -9.40 4.43 10.87
N ARG A 357 -9.56 5.15 9.76
CA ARG A 357 -9.51 4.55 8.42
C ARG A 357 -8.29 5.07 7.67
N THR A 358 -7.57 4.16 7.04
CA THR A 358 -6.28 4.40 6.38
C THR A 358 -6.37 5.49 5.31
N TRP A 359 -7.47 5.48 4.55
CA TRP A 359 -7.73 6.42 3.47
C TRP A 359 -8.12 7.82 3.98
N GLU A 360 -8.67 7.94 5.19
CA GLU A 360 -9.01 9.23 5.82
C GLU A 360 -7.76 9.92 6.40
N VAL A 361 -6.85 9.13 6.97
CA VAL A 361 -5.64 9.67 7.63
C VAL A 361 -4.43 9.80 6.70
N GLY A 362 -4.61 9.46 5.42
CA GLY A 362 -3.57 9.57 4.41
C GLY A 362 -2.36 8.69 4.71
N GLY A 363 -2.56 7.46 5.21
CA GLY A 363 -1.46 6.56 5.59
C GLY A 363 -1.92 5.28 6.27
N THR A 364 -1.25 4.16 5.98
CA THR A 364 -1.46 2.93 6.76
C THR A 364 -0.98 3.16 8.20
N PRO A 365 -1.65 2.59 9.21
CA PRO A 365 -1.28 2.78 10.60
C PRO A 365 0.19 2.43 10.91
N TRP A 366 0.73 1.34 10.35
CA TRP A 366 2.15 0.97 10.55
C TRP A 366 3.11 2.02 10.00
N MET A 367 2.80 2.59 8.84
CA MET A 367 3.64 3.62 8.23
C MET A 367 3.49 4.96 8.96
N LEU A 368 2.36 5.22 9.62
CA LEU A 368 2.21 6.37 10.52
C LEU A 368 2.89 6.12 11.87
N LYS A 369 2.96 4.87 12.32
CA LYS A 369 3.57 4.47 13.60
C LYS A 369 5.09 4.65 13.61
N THR A 370 5.76 4.49 12.47
CA THR A 370 7.21 4.78 12.36
C THR A 370 7.55 6.21 12.78
N GLU A 371 6.56 7.11 12.80
CA GLU A 371 6.66 8.43 13.40
C GLU A 371 5.56 8.66 14.45
N SER A 372 5.92 8.57 15.73
CA SER A 372 4.96 8.71 16.84
C SER A 372 4.08 9.97 16.78
N LYS A 373 4.58 11.07 16.20
CA LYS A 373 3.80 12.31 15.99
C LYS A 373 2.81 12.21 14.83
N ALA A 374 3.10 11.44 13.78
CA ALA A 374 2.23 11.30 12.62
C ALA A 374 0.94 10.54 12.96
N LEU A 375 1.03 9.41 13.66
CA LEU A 375 -0.15 8.66 14.11
C LEU A 375 -1.03 9.51 15.04
N LYS A 376 -0.45 10.22 16.02
CA LYS A 376 -1.20 11.14 16.89
C LYS A 376 -1.85 12.31 16.15
N ARG A 377 -1.27 12.78 15.04
CA ARG A 377 -1.90 13.80 14.17
C ARG A 377 -3.08 13.20 13.43
N ALA A 378 -2.91 12.01 12.85
CA ALA A 378 -3.94 11.26 12.18
C ALA A 378 -5.17 10.98 13.07
N GLU A 379 -4.95 10.49 14.30
CA GLU A 379 -6.01 10.27 15.28
C GLU A 379 -6.79 11.56 15.58
N ARG A 380 -6.10 12.69 15.76
CA ARG A 380 -6.75 13.99 16.00
C ARG A 380 -7.58 14.44 14.81
N VAL A 381 -7.13 14.20 13.58
CA VAL A 381 -7.89 14.52 12.37
C VAL A 381 -9.17 13.67 12.30
N CYS A 382 -9.06 12.34 12.48
CA CYS A 382 -10.23 11.46 12.52
C CYS A 382 -11.22 11.83 13.63
N PHE A 383 -10.71 12.11 14.84
CA PHE A 383 -11.56 12.50 15.95
C PHE A 383 -12.39 13.76 15.63
N LYS A 384 -11.77 14.80 15.06
CA LYS A 384 -12.47 16.01 14.63
C LYS A 384 -13.53 15.75 13.56
N HIS A 385 -13.28 14.82 12.63
CA HIS A 385 -14.27 14.45 11.61
C HIS A 385 -15.48 13.71 12.18
N VAL A 386 -15.30 12.91 13.24
CA VAL A 386 -16.39 12.12 13.84
C VAL A 386 -17.26 12.95 14.77
N THR A 387 -16.67 13.85 15.57
CA THR A 387 -17.42 14.56 16.61
C THR A 387 -18.17 15.79 16.12
N ASN A 388 -17.85 16.34 14.93
CA ASN A 388 -18.44 17.57 14.35
C ASN A 388 -18.49 18.82 15.27
N PHE A 389 -18.01 18.74 16.52
CA PHE A 389 -18.13 19.75 17.57
C PHE A 389 -16.93 19.71 18.54
N TYR A 390 -16.69 20.88 19.15
CA TYR A 390 -15.65 21.33 20.10
C TYR A 390 -14.95 20.27 20.96
N ASP A 391 -13.63 20.50 21.19
CA ASP A 391 -12.62 20.05 22.18
C ASP A 391 -12.97 19.14 23.39
N VAL A 392 -14.09 18.41 23.38
CA VAL A 392 -14.38 17.40 24.39
C VAL A 392 -13.56 16.17 24.03
N GLU A 393 -12.39 16.03 24.66
CA GLU A 393 -11.51 14.86 24.54
C GLU A 393 -12.13 13.61 25.18
N HIS A 394 -13.32 13.18 24.77
CA HIS A 394 -13.77 11.81 25.04
C HIS A 394 -13.01 10.86 24.11
N ARG A 395 -11.73 10.65 24.44
CA ARG A 395 -10.90 9.64 23.81
C ARG A 395 -11.23 8.29 24.46
N PHE A 396 -11.63 7.33 23.64
CA PHE A 396 -11.66 5.95 24.10
C PHE A 396 -10.23 5.53 24.48
N PRO A 397 -10.05 4.62 25.46
CA PRO A 397 -8.73 4.12 25.79
C PRO A 397 -8.09 3.50 24.55
N ARG A 398 -6.91 4.00 24.20
CA ARG A 398 -6.05 3.38 23.19
C ARG A 398 -5.44 2.13 23.80
N LEU A 399 -5.48 1.02 23.09
CA LEU A 399 -4.71 -0.18 23.43
C LEU A 399 -3.64 -0.39 22.37
N GLU A 400 -2.41 -0.56 22.82
CA GLU A 400 -1.27 -0.95 21.99
C GLU A 400 -0.53 -2.03 22.75
N ALA A 401 -0.49 -3.24 22.20
CA ALA A 401 0.09 -4.38 22.89
C ALA A 401 0.86 -5.27 21.91
N GLU A 402 1.94 -5.84 22.40
CA GLU A 402 2.82 -6.72 21.64
C GLU A 402 3.17 -7.94 22.48
N TRP A 403 3.07 -9.11 21.84
CA TRP A 403 3.45 -10.40 22.40
C TRP A 403 4.46 -11.09 21.50
N ASP A 404 5.45 -11.72 22.13
CA ASP A 404 6.42 -12.56 21.44
C ASP A 404 5.84 -13.95 21.09
N VAL A 405 6.70 -14.84 20.60
CA VAL A 405 6.32 -16.20 20.18
C VAL A 405 5.84 -17.09 21.33
N ASP A 406 6.22 -16.78 22.57
CA ASP A 406 5.84 -17.51 23.79
C ASP A 406 4.56 -16.93 24.42
N GLY A 407 4.05 -15.84 23.84
CA GLY A 407 2.86 -15.14 24.31
C GLY A 407 3.14 -14.20 25.48
N ASP A 408 4.41 -13.92 25.77
CA ASP A 408 4.84 -13.00 26.80
C ASP A 408 4.71 -11.56 26.30
N ALA A 409 4.22 -10.67 27.15
CA ALA A 409 4.01 -9.27 26.78
C ALA A 409 5.36 -8.54 26.67
N VAL A 410 5.65 -8.05 25.46
CA VAL A 410 6.81 -7.20 25.16
C VAL A 410 6.45 -5.72 25.39
N MET A 411 5.20 -5.37 25.10
CA MET A 411 4.64 -4.03 25.27
C MET A 411 3.18 -4.17 25.74
N ALA A 412 2.79 -3.43 26.78
CA ALA A 412 1.44 -3.43 27.34
C ALA A 412 0.98 -2.03 27.74
#